data_AF-A0ABD3JWK7-F1
#
_entry.id   AF-A0ABD3JWK7-F1
#
_cell.length_a   1.000
_cell.length_b   1.000
_cell.length_c   1.000
_cell.angle_alpha   90.00
_cell.angle_beta   90.00
_cell.angle_gamma   90.00
#
_symmetry.space_group_name_H-M   'P 1'
#
loop_
_entity.id
_entity.type
_entity.pdbx_description
1 polymer ?
#
loop_
_entity_poly.entity_id
_entity_poly.type
_entity_poly.pdbx_seq_one_letter_code
_entity_poly.pdbx_strand_id
1 'polypeptide(L)' 'MPSLQTALPPELADSVIRLYRECLRRAKYIGHQQHNTQLLVNLVRQQFRRNMHETDPEKIQKLKDE' A
#
# COMPACT_ATOMS: atom_id res chain seq x y z
N MET A 1 3.28 12.14 26.63
CA MET A 1 4.00 12.09 25.34
C MET A 1 2.95 12.14 24.24
N PRO A 2 2.82 13.22 23.45
CA PRO A 2 1.90 13.21 22.33
C PRO A 2 2.47 12.28 21.26
N SER A 3 1.66 11.33 20.81
CA SER A 3 1.96 10.36 19.75
C SER A 3 2.30 11.07 18.44
N LEU A 4 3.15 10.45 17.61
CA LEU A 4 3.50 10.84 16.23
C LEU A 4 2.30 10.79 15.25
N GLN A 5 1.12 11.27 15.67
CA GLN A 5 -0.14 11.21 14.94
C GLN A 5 -0.48 12.54 14.23
N THR A 6 0.53 13.31 13.83
CA THR A 6 0.35 14.64 13.21
C THR A 6 0.96 14.76 11.81
N ALA A 7 1.01 13.68 11.02
CA ALA A 7 1.60 13.73 9.68
C ALA A 7 0.61 13.54 8.52
N LEU A 8 -0.45 12.72 8.68
CA LEU A 8 -1.35 12.37 7.58
C LEU A 8 -2.82 12.40 8.01
N PRO A 9 -3.74 12.88 7.16
CA PRO A 9 -5.17 12.76 7.41
C PRO A 9 -5.55 11.29 7.67
N PRO A 10 -6.29 10.97 8.73
CA PRO A 10 -6.60 9.59 9.10
C PRO A 10 -7.33 8.84 7.99
N GLU A 11 -8.24 9.52 7.27
CA GLU A 11 -8.97 8.96 6.13
C GLU A 11 -8.02 8.51 5.01
N LEU A 12 -6.95 9.27 4.77
CA LEU A 12 -5.95 8.94 3.75
C LEU A 12 -5.17 7.70 4.17
N ALA A 13 -4.71 7.63 5.42
CA ALA A 13 -4.00 6.47 5.97
C ALA A 13 -4.86 5.20 5.89
N ASP A 14 -6.13 5.28 6.30
CA ASP A 14 -7.07 4.16 6.24
C ASP A 14 -7.33 3.70 4.80
N SER A 15 -7.46 4.64 3.86
CA SER A 15 -7.63 4.33 2.44
C SER A 15 -6.43 3.56 1.87
N VAL A 16 -5.20 3.94 2.25
CA VAL A 16 -3.96 3.29 1.81
C VAL A 16 -3.84 1.88 2.40
N ILE A 17 -4.21 1.69 3.68
CA ILE A 17 -4.24 0.37 4.31
C ILE A 17 -5.23 -0.55 3.60
N ARG A 18 -6.42 -0.03 3.25
CA ARG A 18 -7.43 -0.78 2.50
C ARG A 18 -6.92 -1.18 1.12
N LEU A 19 -6.28 -0.25 0.42
CA LEU A 19 -5.67 -0.50 -0.89
C LEU A 19 -4.61 -1.60 -0.81
N TYR A 20 -3.70 -1.53 0.16
CA TYR A 20 -2.65 -2.54 0.37
C TYR A 20 -3.23 -3.96 0.53
N ARG A 21 -4.26 -4.11 1.38
CA ARG A 21 -4.92 -5.40 1.62
C ARG A 21 -5.58 -5.95 0.35
N GLU A 22 -6.23 -5.08 -0.41
CA GLU A 22 -6.88 -5.45 -1.67
C GLU A 22 -5.85 -5.87 -2.73
N CYS A 23 -4.74 -5.14 -2.87
CA CYS A 23 -3.64 -5.51 -3.75
C CYS A 23 -3.05 -6.88 -3.39
N LEU A 24 -2.86 -7.17 -2.10
CA LEU A 24 -2.39 -8.49 -1.66
C LEU A 24 -3.39 -9.61 -1.95
N ARG A 25 -4.69 -9.35 -1.78
CA ARG A 25 -5.75 -10.32 -2.10
C ARG A 25 -5.75 -10.65 -3.59
N ARG A 26 -5.67 -9.63 -4.45
CA ARG A 26 -5.61 -9.79 -5.91
C ARG A 26 -4.33 -10.48 -6.35
N ALA A 27 -3.18 -10.10 -5.79
CA ALA A 27 -1.90 -10.73 -6.09
C ALA A 27 -1.91 -12.23 -5.75
N LYS A 28 -2.54 -12.63 -4.64
CA LYS A 28 -2.73 -14.06 -4.30
C LYS A 28 -3.64 -14.76 -5.30
N TYR A 29 -4.74 -14.14 -5.71
CA TYR A 29 -5.65 -14.73 -6.69
C TYR A 29 -4.98 -14.92 -8.05
N ILE A 30 -4.41 -13.85 -8.61
CA ILE A 30 -3.71 -13.88 -9.92
C ILE A 30 -2.52 -14.83 -9.85
N GLY A 31 -1.73 -14.74 -8.78
CA GLY A 31 -0.53 -15.55 -8.65
C GLY A 31 -0.81 -17.02 -8.37
N HIS A 32 -2.00 -17.37 -7.90
CA HIS A 32 -2.44 -18.75 -7.83
C HIS A 32 -2.73 -19.30 -9.23
N GLN A 33 -3.36 -18.50 -10.11
CA GLN A 33 -3.64 -18.90 -11.50
C GLN A 33 -2.36 -19.08 -12.34
N GLN A 34 -1.30 -18.32 -12.05
CA GLN A 34 -0.02 -18.36 -12.80
C GLN A 34 1.13 -19.03 -12.04
N HIS A 35 0.86 -19.67 -10.89
CA HIS A 35 1.87 -20.30 -10.03
C HIS A 35 3.05 -19.39 -9.59
N ASN A 36 2.86 -18.07 -9.58
CA ASN A 36 3.88 -17.06 -9.25
C ASN A 36 3.48 -16.18 -8.03
N THR A 37 2.60 -16.70 -7.16
CA THR A 37 2.04 -15.99 -5.99
C THR A 37 3.09 -15.24 -5.16
N GLN A 38 4.19 -15.89 -4.78
CA GLN A 38 5.22 -15.26 -3.94
C GLN A 38 5.84 -14.04 -4.63
N LEU A 39 6.10 -14.12 -5.93
CA LEU A 39 6.69 -13.03 -6.68
C LEU A 39 5.75 -11.82 -6.71
N LEU A 40 4.47 -12.00 -7.04
CA LEU A 40 3.49 -10.91 -7.07
C LEU A 40 3.26 -10.29 -5.68
N VAL A 41 3.16 -11.12 -4.63
CA VAL A 41 3.02 -10.63 -3.25
C VAL A 41 4.25 -9.83 -2.81
N ASN A 42 5.45 -10.28 -3.16
CA ASN A 42 6.69 -9.57 -2.84
C ASN A 42 6.80 -8.25 -3.58
N LEU A 43 6.39 -8.19 -4.86
CA LEU A 43 6.34 -6.95 -5.62
C LEU A 43 5.43 -5.92 -4.97
N VAL A 44 4.20 -6.30 -4.59
CA VAL A 44 3.28 -5.40 -3.88
C VAL A 44 3.91 -4.90 -2.57
N ARG A 45 4.50 -5.80 -1.77
CA ARG A 45 5.18 -5.42 -0.52
C ARG A 45 6.32 -4.43 -0.75
N GLN A 46 7.14 -4.66 -1.77
CA GLN A 46 8.27 -3.78 -2.09
C GLN A 46 7.81 -2.39 -2.51
N GLN A 47 6.77 -2.28 -3.35
CA GLN A 47 6.25 -0.98 -3.78
C GLN A 47 5.72 -0.15 -2.61
N PHE A 48 4.91 -0.76 -1.73
CA PHE A 48 4.41 -0.05 -0.54
C PHE A 48 5.53 0.30 0.44
N ARG A 49 6.55 -0.56 0.59
CA ARG A 49 7.70 -0.28 1.46
C ARG A 49 8.55 0.89 0.95
N ARG A 50 8.69 1.04 -0.37
CA ARG A 50 9.46 2.13 -1.00
C ARG A 50 8.92 3.50 -0.61
N ASN A 51 7.60 3.63 -0.50
CA ASN A 51 6.91 4.89 -0.20
C ASN A 51 6.36 4.96 1.24
N MET A 52 6.80 4.07 2.15
CA MET A 52 6.25 3.93 3.50
C MET A 52 6.43 5.18 4.39
N HIS A 53 7.45 6.00 4.09
CA HIS A 53 7.79 7.21 4.84
C HIS A 53 7.35 8.49 4.13
N GLU A 54 6.58 8.38 3.05
CA GLU A 54 6.01 9.55 2.40
C GLU A 54 4.95 10.17 3.32
N THR A 55 5.08 11.48 3.54
CA THR A 55 4.15 12.26 4.40
C THR A 55 3.36 13.29 3.62
N ASP A 56 3.68 13.48 2.33
CA ASP A 56 2.99 14.44 1.47
C ASP A 56 1.65 13.86 0.96
N PRO A 57 0.50 14.42 1.36
CA PRO A 57 -0.81 13.89 0.99
C PRO A 57 -1.09 13.94 -0.52
N GLU A 58 -0.60 14.95 -1.24
CA GLU A 58 -0.83 15.06 -2.70
C GLU A 58 -0.04 13.97 -3.44
N LYS A 59 1.21 13.75 -3.04
CA LYS A 59 2.06 12.68 -3.60
C LYS A 59 1.50 11.30 -3.29
N ILE A 60 1.00 11.06 -2.08
CA ILE A 60 0.36 9.79 -1.72
C ILE A 60 -0.91 9.58 -2.56
N GLN A 61 -1.72 10.63 -2.76
CA GLN A 61 -2.91 10.53 -3.59
C GLN A 61 -2.54 10.20 -5.04
N LYS A 62 -1.54 10.88 -5.61
CA LYS A 62 -1.02 10.58 -6.95
C LYS A 62 -0.54 9.13 -7.08
N LEU A 63 0.20 8.62 -6.09
CA LEU A 63 0.68 7.23 -6.05
C LEU A 63 -0.44 6.18 -5.90
N LYS A 64 -1.62 6.57 -5.42
CA LYS A 64 -2.79 5.67 -5.35
C LYS A 64 -3.53 5.60 -6.69
N ASP A 65 -3.49 6.68 -7.46
CA ASP A 65 -4.19 6.80 -8.75
C ASP A 65 -3.35 6.22 -9.92
N GLU A 66 -2.03 6.11 -9.75
CA GLU A 66 -1.10 5.39 -10.64
C GLU A 66 -1.05 3.87 -10.35
#